data_AF-T1CAZ1-F1
#
_entry.id   AF-T1CAZ1-F1
#
_cell.length_a   1.000
_cell.length_b   1.000
_cell.length_c   1.000
_cell.angle_alpha   90.00
_cell.angle_beta   90.00
_cell.angle_gamma   90.00
#
_symmetry.space_group_name_H-M   'P 1'
#
loop_
_entity.id
_entity.type
_entity.pdbx_description
1 polymer ?
#
loop_
_entity_poly.entity_id
_entity_poly.type
_entity_poly.pdbx_seq_one_letter_code
_entity_poly.pdbx_strand_id
1 'polypeptide(L)'
;MKLSDLGYPPEFIELAGGDFDLYPHQQDALKKLKENRNLIVTVPTAAGKTLIAYSAIFDMLKSGKKCLYIVPLKALAFEKYEEMKVLRKLGAKLTIATGDYDSSASFVRNFDIIICTSEKADSMIRHDPSILFDVGLIVADEAHLIGDPGGVQGSRWYSPPQE
;
A
#
# COMPACT_ATOMS: atom_id res chain seq x y z
N MET A 1 -16.05 18.16 5.25
CA MET A 1 -15.82 17.79 3.83
C MET A 1 -16.05 16.32 3.78
N LYS A 2 -17.08 15.91 3.06
CA LYS A 2 -17.42 14.51 2.92
C LYS A 2 -16.48 13.81 1.94
N LEU A 3 -16.40 12.49 2.06
CA LEU A 3 -15.63 11.69 1.13
C LEU A 3 -16.18 11.81 -0.30
N SER A 4 -17.50 11.82 -0.45
CA SER A 4 -18.17 12.00 -1.75
C SER A 4 -17.83 13.34 -2.43
N ASP A 5 -17.53 14.39 -1.65
CA ASP A 5 -17.13 15.71 -2.18
C ASP A 5 -15.79 15.65 -2.95
N LEU A 6 -15.00 14.58 -2.78
CA LEU A 6 -13.72 14.40 -3.47
C LEU A 6 -13.86 13.82 -4.88
N GLY A 7 -15.06 13.46 -5.32
CA GLY A 7 -15.32 12.92 -6.66
C GLY A 7 -14.89 11.47 -6.85
N TYR A 8 -14.83 10.69 -5.77
CA TYR A 8 -14.58 9.26 -5.85
C TYR A 8 -15.83 8.48 -6.32
N PRO A 9 -15.66 7.39 -7.08
CA PRO A 9 -16.77 6.57 -7.55
C PRO A 9 -17.41 5.78 -6.38
N PRO A 10 -18.66 5.31 -6.52
CA PRO A 10 -19.37 4.57 -5.47
C PRO A 10 -18.61 3.35 -4.93
N GLU A 11 -17.89 2.64 -5.79
CA GLU A 11 -17.06 1.48 -5.43
C GLU A 11 -15.91 1.85 -4.49
N PHE A 12 -15.38 3.06 -4.62
CA PHE A 12 -14.36 3.58 -3.70
C PHE A 12 -14.99 4.02 -2.37
N ILE A 13 -16.20 4.59 -2.42
CA ILE A 13 -16.95 4.92 -1.18
C ILE A 13 -17.31 3.64 -0.42
N GLU A 14 -17.67 2.56 -1.13
CA GLU A 14 -17.85 1.21 -0.57
C GLU A 14 -16.55 0.72 0.09
N LEU A 15 -15.40 0.82 -0.60
CA LEU A 15 -14.09 0.48 -0.05
C LEU A 15 -13.76 1.25 1.24
N ALA A 16 -14.14 2.52 1.30
CA ALA A 16 -13.90 3.38 2.47
C ALA A 16 -14.83 3.06 3.66
N GLY A 17 -15.82 2.19 3.49
CA GLY A 17 -16.80 1.87 4.52
C GLY A 17 -18.01 2.81 4.55
N GLY A 18 -18.25 3.57 3.47
CA GLY A 18 -19.37 4.50 3.33
C GLY A 18 -18.95 5.96 3.15
N ASP A 19 -19.95 6.85 3.08
CA ASP A 19 -19.72 8.29 2.98
C ASP A 19 -19.79 8.96 4.36
N PHE A 20 -18.72 9.67 4.72
CA PHE A 20 -18.55 10.30 6.04
C PHE A 20 -17.71 11.56 5.92
N ASP A 21 -17.74 12.39 6.96
CA ASP A 21 -16.87 13.56 7.08
C ASP A 21 -15.43 13.15 7.37
N LEU A 22 -14.52 13.64 6.53
CA LEU A 22 -13.08 13.40 6.68
C LEU A 22 -12.54 14.10 7.91
N TYR A 23 -11.70 13.39 8.67
CA TYR A 23 -10.94 14.02 9.75
C TYR A 23 -9.96 15.07 9.21
N PRO A 24 -9.63 16.11 10.00
CA PRO A 24 -8.69 17.15 9.56
C PRO A 24 -7.34 16.61 9.08
N HIS A 25 -6.79 15.59 9.74
CA HIS A 25 -5.52 14.96 9.32
C HIS A 25 -5.63 14.19 8.00
N GLN A 26 -6.80 13.61 7.71
CA GLN A 26 -7.04 12.96 6.41
C GLN A 26 -7.09 14.02 5.31
N GLN A 27 -7.80 15.12 5.52
CA GLN A 27 -7.88 16.22 4.54
C GLN A 27 -6.48 16.79 4.22
N ASP A 28 -5.67 17.04 5.25
CA ASP A 28 -4.30 17.53 5.09
C ASP A 28 -3.41 16.51 4.33
N ALA A 29 -3.49 15.23 4.68
CA ALA A 29 -2.74 14.18 3.98
C ALA A 29 -3.15 14.06 2.50
N LEU A 30 -4.45 14.05 2.20
CA LEU A 30 -4.96 13.97 0.83
C LEU A 30 -4.55 15.19 -0.01
N LYS A 31 -4.52 16.38 0.60
CA LYS A 31 -4.01 17.58 -0.08
C LYS A 31 -2.53 17.42 -0.45
N LYS A 32 -1.70 16.97 0.49
CA LYS A 32 -0.26 16.78 0.24
C LYS A 32 0.04 15.66 -0.76
N LEU A 33 -0.78 14.61 -0.79
CA LEU A 33 -0.67 13.55 -1.82
C LEU A 33 -0.90 14.12 -3.23
N LYS A 34 -1.88 15.02 -3.40
CA LYS A 34 -2.13 15.70 -4.69
C LYS A 34 -0.98 16.59 -5.14
N GLU A 35 -0.12 17.02 -4.22
CA GLU A 35 1.10 17.77 -4.49
C GLU A 35 2.30 16.84 -4.82
N ASN A 36 2.08 15.53 -5.01
CA ASN A 36 3.11 14.51 -5.27
C ASN A 36 4.21 14.45 -4.20
N ARG A 37 3.84 14.65 -2.93
CA ARG A 37 4.76 14.59 -1.78
C ARG A 37 4.76 13.21 -1.14
N ASN A 38 5.94 12.74 -0.73
CA ASN A 38 6.07 11.57 0.14
C ASN A 38 5.57 11.92 1.55
N LEU A 39 4.83 11.01 2.18
CA LEU A 39 4.21 11.22 3.48
C LEU A 39 4.57 10.12 4.47
N ILE A 40 4.78 10.53 5.73
CA ILE A 40 4.76 9.65 6.90
C ILE A 40 3.54 10.07 7.72
N VAL A 41 2.64 9.12 7.97
CA VAL A 41 1.38 9.38 8.68
C VAL A 41 1.38 8.69 10.04
N THR A 42 1.56 9.49 11.10
CA THR A 42 1.56 9.03 12.49
C THR A 42 0.27 9.42 13.19
N VAL A 43 -0.73 8.55 13.13
CA VAL A 43 -1.99 8.68 13.87
C VAL A 43 -2.32 7.35 14.58
N PRO A 44 -3.23 7.30 15.56
CA PRO A 44 -3.71 6.04 16.11
C PRO A 44 -4.36 5.14 15.04
N THR A 45 -4.31 3.82 15.18
CA THR A 45 -4.85 2.86 14.18
C THR A 45 -6.32 3.11 13.85
N ALA A 46 -7.13 3.48 14.85
CA ALA A 46 -8.54 3.82 14.68
C ALA A 46 -8.81 5.15 13.95
N ALA A 47 -7.78 5.94 13.62
CA ALA A 47 -7.93 7.27 13.02
C ALA A 47 -8.01 7.25 11.47
N GLY A 48 -8.11 6.07 10.85
CA GLY A 48 -8.41 5.95 9.42
C GLY A 48 -7.23 6.25 8.49
N LYS A 49 -6.02 5.76 8.81
CA LYS A 49 -4.84 5.82 7.91
C LYS A 49 -5.11 5.14 6.57
N THR A 50 -5.83 4.03 6.62
CA THR A 50 -6.16 3.20 5.48
C THR A 50 -6.83 4.00 4.36
N LEU A 51 -7.70 4.95 4.71
CA LEU A 51 -8.34 5.83 3.72
C LEU A 51 -7.35 6.68 2.93
N ILE A 52 -6.28 7.17 3.59
CA ILE A 52 -5.23 7.96 2.95
C ILE A 52 -4.49 7.07 1.95
N ALA A 53 -4.15 5.84 2.34
CA ALA A 53 -3.51 4.87 1.46
C ALA A 53 -4.40 4.51 0.26
N TYR A 54 -5.69 4.23 0.49
CA TYR A 54 -6.63 3.85 -0.56
C TYR A 54 -6.84 4.98 -1.56
N SER A 55 -6.94 6.21 -1.07
CA SER A 55 -7.01 7.40 -1.91
C SER A 55 -5.78 7.55 -2.79
N ALA A 56 -4.58 7.38 -2.22
CA ALA A 56 -3.33 7.42 -2.97
C ALA A 56 -3.28 6.35 -4.06
N ILE A 57 -3.69 5.11 -3.75
CA ILE A 57 -3.75 4.01 -4.72
C ILE A 57 -4.72 4.35 -5.84
N PHE A 58 -5.92 4.81 -5.51
CA PHE A 58 -6.94 5.14 -6.50
C PHE A 58 -6.48 6.23 -7.47
N ASP A 59 -5.87 7.30 -6.95
CA ASP A 59 -5.34 8.37 -7.80
C ASP A 59 -4.13 7.90 -8.62
N MET A 60 -3.28 7.03 -8.08
CA MET A 60 -2.15 6.46 -8.81
C MET A 60 -2.60 5.55 -9.97
N LEU A 61 -3.65 4.76 -9.78
CA LEU A 61 -4.21 3.91 -10.84
C LEU A 61 -4.69 4.72 -12.06
N LYS A 62 -5.22 5.94 -11.84
CA LYS A 62 -5.60 6.84 -12.94
C LYS A 62 -4.42 7.28 -13.80
N SER A 63 -3.20 7.26 -13.25
CA SER A 63 -1.97 7.58 -13.98
C SER A 63 -1.38 6.37 -14.76
N GLY A 64 -2.01 5.20 -14.67
CA GLY A 64 -1.53 3.96 -15.31
C GLY A 64 -0.30 3.34 -14.65
N LYS A 65 0.07 3.82 -13.45
CA LYS A 65 1.19 3.30 -12.66
C LYS A 65 0.73 2.26 -11.65
N LYS A 66 1.66 1.38 -11.27
CA LYS A 66 1.42 0.30 -10.31
C LYS A 66 1.56 0.78 -8.87
N CYS A 67 0.84 0.12 -7.98
CA CYS A 67 0.87 0.35 -6.55
C CYS A 67 1.37 -0.90 -5.82
N LEU A 68 2.38 -0.73 -4.96
CA LEU A 68 2.86 -1.76 -4.06
C LEU A 68 2.38 -1.46 -2.64
N TYR A 69 1.58 -2.35 -2.06
CA TYR A 69 1.12 -2.25 -0.68
C TYR A 69 1.85 -3.28 0.18
N ILE A 70 2.65 -2.81 1.11
CA ILE A 70 3.50 -3.62 1.97
C ILE A 70 2.87 -3.66 3.36
N VAL A 71 2.67 -4.87 3.88
CA VAL A 71 2.19 -5.14 5.24
C VAL A 71 3.17 -6.04 5.99
N PRO A 72 3.15 -6.05 7.33
CA PRO A 72 4.07 -6.87 8.11
C PRO A 72 3.69 -8.36 8.15
N LEU A 73 2.41 -8.71 7.97
CA LEU A 73 1.90 -10.08 8.17
C LEU A 73 1.09 -10.57 6.98
N LYS A 74 1.20 -11.87 6.66
CA LYS A 74 0.40 -12.52 5.61
C LYS A 74 -1.11 -12.38 5.82
N ALA A 75 -1.57 -12.46 7.08
CA ALA A 75 -2.98 -12.30 7.42
C ALA A 75 -3.50 -10.89 7.07
N LEU A 76 -2.72 -9.85 7.35
CA LEU A 76 -3.06 -8.48 6.97
C LEU A 76 -3.03 -8.30 5.45
N ALA A 77 -2.13 -8.99 4.75
CA ALA A 77 -2.10 -8.95 3.28
C ALA A 77 -3.40 -9.52 2.70
N PHE A 78 -3.89 -10.62 3.28
CA PHE A 78 -5.17 -11.21 2.89
C PHE A 78 -6.35 -10.30 3.22
N GLU A 79 -6.38 -9.69 4.40
CA GLU A 79 -7.40 -8.71 4.79
C GLU A 79 -7.46 -7.55 3.79
N LYS A 80 -6.33 -6.89 3.50
CA LYS A 80 -6.29 -5.79 2.53
C LYS A 80 -6.64 -6.24 1.11
N TYR A 81 -6.29 -7.47 0.74
CA TYR A 81 -6.69 -8.03 -0.54
C TYR A 81 -8.21 -8.19 -0.65
N GLU A 82 -8.87 -8.74 0.37
CA GLU A 82 -10.33 -8.88 0.40
C GLU A 82 -11.03 -7.52 0.35
N GLU A 83 -10.55 -6.53 1.11
CA GLU A 83 -11.08 -5.15 1.08
C GLU A 83 -10.95 -4.53 -0.32
N MET A 84 -9.75 -4.56 -0.92
CA MET A 84 -9.48 -3.93 -2.21
C MET A 84 -10.11 -4.64 -3.41
N LYS A 85 -10.67 -5.85 -3.26
CA LYS A 85 -11.32 -6.57 -4.38
C LYS A 85 -12.39 -5.74 -5.09
N VAL A 86 -13.06 -4.84 -4.36
CA VAL A 86 -14.07 -3.94 -4.94
C VAL A 86 -13.50 -3.07 -6.07
N LEU A 87 -12.20 -2.74 -6.04
CA LEU A 87 -11.53 -1.98 -7.10
C LEU A 87 -11.46 -2.74 -8.43
N ARG A 88 -11.66 -4.07 -8.44
CA ARG A 88 -11.79 -4.85 -9.68
C ARG A 88 -13.02 -4.45 -10.48
N LYS A 89 -14.09 -3.97 -9.83
CA LYS A 89 -15.27 -3.41 -10.50
C LYS A 89 -14.91 -2.17 -11.33
N LEU A 90 -13.83 -1.48 -10.96
CA LEU A 90 -13.27 -0.33 -11.66
C LEU A 90 -12.17 -0.72 -12.67
N GLY A 91 -12.01 -2.02 -12.95
CA GLY A 91 -11.04 -2.53 -13.93
C GLY A 91 -9.62 -2.76 -13.40
N ALA A 92 -9.36 -2.51 -12.11
CA ALA A 92 -8.03 -2.73 -11.53
C ALA A 92 -7.70 -4.23 -11.40
N LYS A 93 -6.49 -4.62 -11.80
CA LYS A 93 -5.95 -5.97 -11.59
C LYS A 93 -5.23 -6.03 -10.25
N LEU A 94 -5.79 -6.80 -9.33
CA LEU A 94 -5.28 -6.94 -7.95
C LEU A 94 -4.71 -8.35 -7.71
N THR A 95 -3.55 -8.43 -7.07
CA THR A 95 -2.95 -9.70 -6.62
C THR A 95 -2.36 -9.60 -5.21
N ILE A 96 -2.16 -10.77 -4.59
CA ILE A 96 -1.44 -10.95 -3.35
C ILE A 96 -0.16 -11.76 -3.61
N ALA A 97 0.97 -11.24 -3.15
CA ALA A 97 2.27 -11.90 -3.21
C ALA A 97 2.77 -12.09 -1.77
N THR A 98 2.43 -13.22 -1.17
CA THR A 98 2.94 -13.68 0.12
C THR A 98 3.62 -15.03 -0.10
N GLY A 99 4.67 -15.35 0.65
CA GLY A 99 5.65 -16.41 0.33
C GLY A 99 5.17 -17.82 -0.04
N ASP A 100 3.87 -18.13 0.06
CA ASP A 100 3.28 -19.41 -0.36
C ASP A 100 2.83 -19.40 -1.84
N TYR A 101 2.60 -18.21 -2.41
CA TYR A 101 2.36 -18.04 -3.85
C TYR A 101 3.70 -17.82 -4.54
N ASP A 102 4.11 -18.78 -5.37
CA ASP A 102 5.25 -18.61 -6.28
C ASP A 102 4.84 -17.70 -7.45
N SER A 103 4.51 -16.46 -7.09
CA SER A 103 4.36 -15.36 -8.00
C SER A 103 5.76 -14.95 -8.41
N SER A 104 6.20 -15.45 -9.56
CA SER A 104 7.39 -14.95 -10.24
C SER A 104 7.29 -13.42 -10.43
N ALA A 105 8.44 -12.74 -10.55
CA ALA A 105 8.46 -11.32 -10.89
C ALA A 105 7.66 -11.03 -12.18
N SER A 106 7.61 -11.97 -13.13
CA SER A 106 6.79 -11.88 -14.33
C SER A 106 5.28 -11.95 -14.07
N PHE A 107 4.82 -12.67 -13.04
CA PHE A 107 3.40 -12.75 -12.70
C PHE A 107 2.88 -11.41 -12.16
N VAL A 108 3.59 -10.81 -11.19
CA VAL A 108 3.17 -9.56 -10.53
C VAL A 108 3.13 -8.36 -11.49
N ARG A 109 3.94 -8.38 -12.56
CA ARG A 109 3.91 -7.35 -13.63
C ARG A 109 2.56 -7.21 -14.32
N ASN A 110 1.72 -8.25 -14.30
CA ASN A 110 0.40 -8.21 -14.93
C ASN A 110 -0.68 -7.52 -14.08
N PHE A 111 -0.32 -7.08 -12.86
CA PHE A 111 -1.25 -6.49 -11.91
C PHE A 111 -0.95 -5.01 -11.65
N ASP A 112 -2.00 -4.25 -11.34
CA ASP A 112 -1.92 -2.81 -11.08
C ASP A 112 -1.73 -2.54 -9.59
N ILE A 113 -2.26 -3.43 -8.74
CA ILE A 113 -2.11 -3.38 -7.29
C ILE A 113 -1.52 -4.71 -6.82
N ILE A 114 -0.41 -4.64 -6.10
CA ILE A 114 0.30 -5.80 -5.55
C ILE A 114 0.37 -5.63 -4.04
N ILE A 115 -0.29 -6.53 -3.30
CA ILE A 115 -0.24 -6.55 -1.83
C ILE A 115 0.75 -7.64 -1.42
N CYS A 116 1.72 -7.31 -0.57
CA CYS A 116 2.79 -8.23 -0.21
C CYS A 116 3.31 -8.01 1.21
N THR A 117 4.06 -8.98 1.72
CA THR A 117 4.85 -8.76 2.94
C THR A 117 6.15 -8.05 2.62
N SER A 118 6.79 -7.44 3.63
CA SER A 118 8.11 -6.81 3.51
C SER A 118 9.15 -7.77 2.94
N GLU A 119 9.18 -9.02 3.41
CA GLU A 119 10.14 -10.04 2.94
C GLU A 119 9.90 -10.43 1.49
N LYS A 120 8.63 -10.52 1.07
CA LYS A 120 8.30 -10.83 -0.33
C LYS A 120 8.63 -9.66 -1.25
N ALA A 121 8.36 -8.42 -0.84
CA ALA A 121 8.77 -7.22 -1.59
C ALA A 121 10.29 -7.21 -1.80
N ASP A 122 11.05 -7.39 -0.71
CA ASP A 122 12.50 -7.43 -0.70
C ASP A 122 13.07 -8.58 -1.57
N SER A 123 12.48 -9.79 -1.48
CA SER A 123 12.81 -10.92 -2.33
C SER A 123 12.57 -10.65 -3.83
N MET A 124 11.40 -10.09 -4.19
CA MET A 124 11.08 -9.75 -5.58
C MET A 124 12.01 -8.69 -6.16
N ILE A 125 12.31 -7.64 -5.39
CA ILE A 125 13.18 -6.54 -5.83
C ILE A 125 14.62 -7.03 -6.02
N ARG A 126 15.14 -7.87 -5.12
CA ARG A 126 16.48 -8.46 -5.29
C ARG A 126 16.58 -9.37 -6.51
N HIS A 127 15.53 -10.13 -6.79
CA HIS A 127 15.50 -11.03 -7.93
C HIS A 127 15.37 -10.26 -9.26
N ASP A 128 14.54 -9.23 -9.30
CA ASP A 128 14.32 -8.41 -10.49
C ASP A 128 14.01 -6.95 -10.10
N PRO A 129 15.04 -6.08 -10.03
CA PRO A 129 14.87 -4.67 -9.66
C PRO A 129 13.97 -3.89 -10.62
N SER A 130 13.84 -4.35 -11.87
CA SER A 130 13.05 -3.66 -12.89
C SER A 130 11.54 -3.74 -12.65
N ILE A 131 11.09 -4.50 -11.63
CA ILE A 131 9.71 -4.44 -11.13
C ILE A 131 9.33 -3.03 -10.65
N LEU A 132 10.30 -2.25 -10.16
CA LEU A 132 10.08 -0.92 -9.61
C LEU A 132 9.89 0.16 -10.69
N PHE A 133 10.25 -0.10 -11.94
CA PHE A 133 10.22 0.92 -13.01
C PHE A 133 8.79 1.39 -13.35
N ASP A 134 7.81 0.52 -13.13
CA ASP A 134 6.39 0.80 -13.38
C ASP A 134 5.61 1.14 -12.10
N VAL A 135 6.26 1.10 -10.94
CA VAL A 135 5.65 1.44 -9.64
C VAL A 135 5.69 2.94 -9.44
N GLY A 136 4.51 3.55 -9.28
CA GLY A 136 4.38 4.98 -8.97
C GLY A 136 4.10 5.25 -7.49
N LEU A 137 3.64 4.23 -6.75
CA LEU A 137 3.30 4.35 -5.33
C LEU A 137 3.76 3.10 -4.56
N ILE A 138 4.41 3.34 -3.42
CA ILE A 138 4.65 2.33 -2.40
C ILE A 138 3.96 2.80 -1.12
N VAL A 139 3.08 1.97 -0.58
CA VAL A 139 2.48 2.14 0.74
C VAL A 139 3.13 1.13 1.67
N ALA A 140 3.75 1.60 2.76
CA ALA A 140 4.26 0.74 3.82
C ALA A 140 3.36 0.91 5.05
N ASP A 141 2.52 -0.08 5.30
CA ASP A 141 1.61 -0.10 6.44
C ASP A 141 2.30 -0.68 7.67
N GLU A 142 1.88 -0.22 8.85
CA GLU A 142 2.50 -0.57 10.13
C GLU A 142 4.03 -0.44 10.15
N ALA A 143 4.53 0.64 9.52
CA ALA A 143 5.95 0.95 9.47
C ALA A 143 6.62 1.06 10.85
N HIS A 144 5.85 1.20 11.93
CA HIS A 144 6.36 1.18 13.30
C HIS A 144 6.91 -0.20 13.72
N LEU A 145 6.52 -1.27 13.02
CA LEU A 145 7.06 -2.62 13.21
C LEU A 145 8.41 -2.81 12.49
N ILE A 146 8.81 -1.86 11.65
CA ILE A 146 10.13 -1.86 11.01
C ILE A 146 11.18 -1.58 12.10
N GLY A 147 11.82 -2.64 12.57
CA GLY A 147 12.85 -2.58 13.61
C GLY A 147 12.45 -3.15 14.97
N ASP A 148 11.24 -3.71 15.12
CA ASP A 148 10.88 -4.47 16.33
C ASP A 148 11.60 -5.84 16.32
N PRO A 149 12.51 -6.12 17.27
CA PRO A 149 13.21 -7.41 17.35
C PRO A 149 12.28 -8.60 17.63
N GLY A 150 11.04 -8.35 18.07
CA GLY A 150 10.07 -9.38 18.47
C GLY A 150 9.19 -9.95 17.35
N GLY A 151 9.19 -9.34 16.15
CA GLY A 151 8.41 -9.80 15.00
C GLY A 151 9.31 -10.19 13.83
N VAL A 152 9.50 -11.49 13.61
CA VAL A 152 10.14 -12.12 12.44
C VAL A 152 11.33 -11.33 11.84
N GLN A 153 12.48 -11.54 12.47
CA GLN A 153 13.85 -11.51 11.91
C GLN A 153 14.21 -10.34 10.98
N GLY A 154 14.52 -9.20 11.59
CA GLY A 154 15.34 -8.14 10.98
C GLY A 154 16.73 -8.67 10.59
N SER A 155 16.98 -8.76 9.28
CA SER A 155 18.30 -9.02 8.73
C SER A 155 19.17 -7.76 8.87
N ARG A 156 20.04 -7.81 9.88
CA ARG A 156 21.39 -7.22 9.96
C ARG A 156 21.76 -6.24 8.84
N TRP A 157 21.49 -4.95 9.05
CA TRP A 157 22.08 -3.88 8.24
C TRP A 157 23.58 -3.74 8.54
N TYR A 158 24.33 -3.44 7.50
CA TYR A 158 25.79 -3.23 7.52
C TYR A 158 26.20 -2.25 8.63
N SER A 159 26.98 -2.73 9.60
CA SER A 159 27.74 -1.87 10.52
C SER A 159 29.08 -1.53 9.86
N PRO A 160 29.41 -0.25 9.63
CA PRO A 160 30.76 0.10 9.23
C PRO A 160 31.76 -0.30 10.35
N PRO A 161 33.02 -0.60 10.00
CA PRO A 161 34.05 -0.93 10.99
C PRO A 161 34.19 0.23 11.98
N GLN A 162 34.20 -0.08 13.27
CA GLN A 162 34.68 0.87 14.28
C GLN A 162 36.21 0.81 14.28
N GLU A 163 36.84 1.96 14.11
CA GLU A 163 38.28 2.16 14.26
C GLU A 163 38.77 1.83 15.68
#